data_AF-A0ABC8UFE9-F1
#
_entry.id   AF-A0ABC8UFE9-F1
#
_cell.length_a   1.000
_cell.length_b   1.000
_cell.length_c   1.000
_cell.angle_alpha   90.00
_cell.angle_beta   90.00
_cell.angle_gamma   90.00
#
_symmetry.space_group_name_H-M   'P 1'
#
loop_
_entity.id
_entity.type
_entity.pdbx_description
1 polymer ?
#
loop_
_entity_poly.entity_id
_entity_poly.type
_entity_poly.pdbx_seq_one_letter_code
_entity_poly.pdbx_strand_id
1 'polypeptide(L)'
;MEIRLYSVSKPDQYSRENFFELIFRKKFKEKVLNEYLPHILEEYQRIKDNDKVMKLYAMNLSNDDLVGIRTIWGSINFDHPSTFGTLAMNEEKKEAIIHGLKRFVRGKDIYKGWEGLDSPCTR
;
A
#
# COMPACT_ATOMS: atom_id res chain seq x y z
N MET A 1 25.93 13.35 -7.86
CA MET A 1 25.16 12.58 -6.87
C MET A 1 25.10 11.16 -7.37
N GLU A 2 25.24 10.20 -6.49
CA GLU A 2 25.14 8.78 -6.81
C GLU A 2 24.11 8.18 -5.84
N ILE A 3 23.21 7.35 -6.37
CA ILE A 3 22.21 6.64 -5.58
C ILE A 3 22.52 5.15 -5.71
N ARG A 4 22.60 4.47 -4.57
CA ARG A 4 22.79 3.02 -4.50
C ARG A 4 21.59 2.40 -3.82
N LEU A 5 21.08 1.32 -4.39
CA LEU A 5 20.07 0.48 -3.75
C LEU A 5 20.76 -0.73 -3.12
N TYR A 6 20.44 -1.02 -1.88
CA TYR A 6 20.89 -2.24 -1.21
C TYR A 6 19.74 -2.87 -0.41
N SER A 7 19.77 -4.19 -0.26
CA SER A 7 18.80 -4.94 0.54
C SER A 7 19.47 -5.44 1.81
N VAL A 8 18.79 -5.30 2.95
CA VAL A 8 19.26 -5.87 4.21
C VAL A 8 18.38 -7.05 4.55
N SER A 9 18.97 -8.24 4.59
CA SER A 9 18.34 -9.45 5.10
C SER A 9 18.60 -9.57 6.59
N LYS A 10 17.56 -9.43 7.41
CA LYS A 10 17.63 -9.76 8.84
C LYS A 10 17.32 -11.26 9.01
N PRO A 11 18.13 -12.02 9.77
CA PRO A 11 17.98 -13.48 9.87
C PRO A 11 16.65 -13.94 10.49
N ASP A 12 15.94 -13.05 11.21
CA ASP A 12 14.69 -13.36 11.91
C ASP A 12 13.45 -12.64 11.30
N GLN A 13 13.63 -11.87 10.21
CA GLN A 13 12.57 -11.15 9.50
C GLN A 13 12.54 -11.54 8.01
N TYR A 14 11.42 -12.11 7.57
CA TYR A 14 11.18 -12.49 6.17
C TYR A 14 10.91 -11.30 5.23
N SER A 15 10.84 -10.07 5.74
CA SER A 15 10.74 -8.87 4.92
C SER A 15 12.12 -8.38 4.50
N ARG A 16 12.43 -8.46 3.20
CA ARG A 16 13.57 -7.75 2.63
C ARG A 16 13.27 -6.25 2.69
N GLU A 17 13.95 -5.55 3.60
CA GLU A 17 13.92 -4.10 3.64
C GLU A 17 14.91 -3.58 2.59
N ASN A 18 14.39 -2.85 1.60
CA ASN A 18 15.19 -2.20 0.58
C ASN A 18 15.53 -0.78 1.06
N PHE A 19 16.82 -0.44 1.04
CA PHE A 19 17.33 0.84 1.45
C PHE A 19 17.99 1.55 0.27
N PHE A 20 17.85 2.88 0.25
CA PHE A 20 18.55 3.74 -0.70
C PHE A 20 19.63 4.52 0.03
N GLU A 21 20.86 4.44 -0.47
CA GLU A 21 21.98 5.26 -0.05
C GLU A 21 22.17 6.39 -1.07
N LEU A 22 22.23 7.63 -0.59
CA LEU A 22 22.47 8.81 -1.41
C LEU A 22 23.85 9.39 -1.08
N ILE A 23 24.78 9.32 -2.04
CA ILE A 23 26.16 9.81 -1.92
C ILE A 23 26.29 11.14 -2.68
N PHE A 24 26.73 12.18 -1.99
CA PHE A 24 26.96 13.49 -2.58
C PHE A 24 28.08 14.25 -1.87
N ARG A 25 28.66 15.23 -2.57
CA ARG A 25 29.69 16.10 -1.97
C ARG A 25 29.07 16.95 -0.86
N LYS A 26 29.71 17.00 0.30
CA LYS A 26 29.25 17.72 1.51
C LYS A 26 28.77 19.16 1.24
N LYS A 27 29.37 19.85 0.27
CA LYS A 27 28.97 21.21 -0.16
C LYS A 27 27.51 21.35 -0.60
N PHE A 28 26.84 20.27 -0.97
CA PHE A 28 25.45 20.29 -1.41
C PHE A 28 24.45 19.88 -0.32
N LYS A 29 24.90 19.67 0.93
CA LYS A 29 24.05 19.16 2.02
C LYS A 29 22.74 19.93 2.20
N GLU A 30 22.80 21.25 2.25
CA GLU A 30 21.60 22.07 2.44
C GLU A 30 20.62 21.92 1.28
N LYS A 31 21.13 21.96 0.05
CA LYS A 31 20.32 21.75 -1.15
C LYS A 31 19.67 20.37 -1.20
N VAL A 32 20.41 19.33 -0.79
CA VAL A 32 19.86 17.96 -0.76
C VAL A 32 18.72 17.85 0.24
N LEU A 33 18.92 18.34 1.47
CA LEU A 33 17.95 18.20 2.54
C LEU A 33 16.72 19.07 2.33
N ASN A 34 16.89 20.28 1.79
CA ASN A 34 15.80 21.26 1.72
C ASN A 34 15.07 21.29 0.37
N GLU A 35 15.72 20.89 -0.73
CA GLU A 35 15.11 20.93 -2.07
C GLU A 35 14.93 19.52 -2.64
N TYR A 36 15.98 18.69 -2.62
CA TYR A 36 15.97 17.41 -3.34
C TYR A 36 15.10 16.34 -2.65
N LEU A 37 15.31 16.09 -1.35
CA LEU A 37 14.53 15.08 -0.62
C LEU A 37 13.02 15.42 -0.56
N PRO A 38 12.61 16.67 -0.25
CA PRO A 38 11.19 17.04 -0.29
C PRO A 38 10.58 16.83 -1.67
N HIS A 39 11.28 17.21 -2.74
CA HIS A 39 10.81 17.01 -4.11
C HIS A 39 10.59 15.52 -4.43
N ILE A 40 11.49 14.62 -4.01
CA ILE A 40 11.30 13.17 -4.21
C ILE A 40 10.06 12.67 -3.46
N LEU A 41 9.83 13.16 -2.23
CA LEU A 41 8.66 12.75 -1.44
C LEU A 41 7.35 13.21 -2.09
N GLU A 42 7.31 14.44 -2.59
CA GLU A 42 6.17 14.97 -3.33
C GLU A 42 5.92 14.18 -4.63
N GLU A 43 6.98 13.91 -5.39
CA GLU A 43 6.91 13.11 -6.62
C GLU A 43 6.46 11.67 -6.35
N TYR A 44 6.98 11.05 -5.30
CA TYR A 44 6.53 9.72 -4.86
C TYR A 44 5.04 9.73 -4.52
N GLN A 45 4.58 10.73 -3.78
CA GLN A 45 3.16 10.84 -3.41
C GLN A 45 2.30 11.05 -4.65
N ARG A 46 2.74 11.90 -5.59
CA ARG A 46 2.06 12.11 -6.88
C ARG A 46 1.96 10.83 -7.71
N ILE A 47 3.05 10.07 -7.81
CA ILE A 47 3.08 8.78 -8.51
C ILE A 47 2.15 7.80 -7.81
N LYS A 48 2.21 7.71 -6.48
CA LYS A 48 1.35 6.81 -5.69
C LYS A 48 -0.14 7.13 -5.82
N ASP A 49 -0.49 8.41 -5.89
CA ASP A 49 -1.88 8.85 -6.08
C ASP A 49 -2.37 8.58 -7.50
N ASN A 50 -1.49 8.66 -8.51
CA ASN A 50 -1.78 8.26 -9.89
C ASN A 50 -1.86 6.73 -10.05
N ASP A 51 -0.98 5.97 -9.40
CA ASP A 51 -0.90 4.51 -9.40
C ASP A 51 -1.93 3.86 -8.46
N LYS A 52 -3.00 4.58 -8.13
CA LYS A 52 -4.13 4.08 -7.34
C LYS A 52 -5.00 3.11 -8.16
N VAL A 53 -4.35 2.15 -8.80
CA VAL A 53 -4.96 0.95 -9.35
C VAL A 53 -5.46 0.14 -8.17
N MET A 54 -6.69 -0.37 -8.28
CA MET A 54 -7.26 -1.24 -7.26
C MET A 54 -6.38 -2.49 -7.17
N LYS A 55 -5.79 -2.77 -6.01
CA LYS A 55 -4.99 -3.98 -5.79
C LYS A 55 -5.83 -5.00 -5.04
N LEU A 56 -5.96 -6.20 -5.61
CA LEU A 56 -6.53 -7.34 -4.90
C LEU A 56 -5.42 -8.01 -4.09
N TYR A 57 -5.58 -8.03 -2.78
CA TYR A 57 -4.70 -8.73 -1.87
C TYR A 57 -5.24 -10.12 -1.59
N ALA A 58 -4.43 -11.14 -1.82
CA ALA A 58 -4.78 -12.53 -1.51
C ALA A 58 -3.57 -13.30 -0.96
N MET A 59 -3.87 -14.33 -0.18
CA MET A 59 -2.87 -15.24 0.36
C MET A 59 -2.25 -16.10 -0.76
N ASN A 60 -0.92 -16.28 -0.72
CA ASN A 60 -0.12 -17.10 -1.65
C ASN A 60 0.02 -16.56 -3.09
N LEU A 61 0.04 -15.24 -3.27
CA LEU A 61 0.29 -14.60 -4.59
C LEU A 61 1.78 -14.31 -4.88
N SER A 62 2.72 -14.85 -4.10
CA SER A 62 4.15 -14.65 -4.34
C SER A 62 4.62 -15.42 -5.58
N ASN A 63 5.13 -14.71 -6.58
CA ASN A 63 5.76 -15.25 -7.80
C ASN A 63 7.13 -15.91 -7.55
N ASP A 64 7.46 -16.23 -6.30
CA ASP A 64 8.74 -16.83 -5.94
C ASP A 64 8.50 -18.33 -5.75
N ASP A 65 9.17 -19.15 -6.57
CA ASP A 65 9.13 -20.62 -6.61
C ASP A 65 9.71 -21.28 -5.33
N LEU A 66 9.62 -20.63 -4.18
CA LEU A 66 10.10 -21.14 -2.91
C LEU A 66 8.99 -21.92 -2.20
N VAL A 67 8.89 -23.17 -2.65
CA VAL A 67 8.24 -24.28 -1.97
C VAL A 67 8.70 -24.31 -0.51
N GLY A 68 7.80 -24.00 0.42
CA GLY A 68 8.04 -24.23 1.85
C GLY A 68 7.36 -23.24 2.78
N ILE A 69 6.12 -23.54 3.13
CA ILE A 69 5.50 -23.22 4.43
C ILE A 69 5.64 -21.74 4.85
N ARG A 70 4.77 -20.86 4.33
CA ARG A 70 4.00 -19.85 5.09
C ARG A 70 3.21 -18.93 4.18
N THR A 71 2.04 -18.53 4.65
CA THR A 71 1.00 -17.80 3.91
C THR A 71 1.38 -16.33 3.70
N ILE A 72 2.04 -16.01 2.58
CA ILE A 72 2.44 -14.64 2.25
C ILE A 72 1.26 -13.93 1.57
N TRP A 73 0.81 -12.80 2.13
CA TRP A 73 -0.12 -11.91 1.45
C TRP A 73 0.59 -11.28 0.24
N GLY A 74 0.11 -11.55 -0.97
CA GLY A 74 0.56 -10.84 -2.17
C GLY A 74 -0.56 -9.97 -2.74
N SER A 75 -0.23 -9.19 -3.76
CA SER A 75 -1.19 -8.29 -4.42
C SER A 75 -1.09 -8.39 -5.92
N ILE A 76 -2.23 -8.41 -6.62
CA ILE A 76 -2.33 -8.30 -8.06
C ILE A 76 -3.08 -7.02 -8.44
N ASN A 77 -2.69 -6.37 -9.53
CA ASN A 77 -3.44 -5.26 -10.10
C ASN A 77 -4.81 -5.78 -10.57
N PHE A 78 -5.88 -5.15 -10.11
CA PHE A 78 -7.25 -5.50 -10.48
C PHE A 78 -7.75 -4.56 -11.56
N ASP A 79 -7.49 -4.94 -12.80
CA ASP A 79 -7.94 -4.23 -13.99
C ASP A 79 -9.22 -4.89 -14.53
N HIS A 80 -10.31 -4.81 -13.76
CA HIS A 80 -11.60 -5.34 -14.20
C HIS A 80 -12.51 -4.22 -14.70
N PRO A 81 -13.01 -4.30 -15.95
CA PRO A 81 -13.86 -3.25 -16.53
C PRO A 81 -15.28 -3.24 -15.94
N SER A 82 -15.67 -4.27 -15.18
CA SER A 82 -17.03 -4.32 -14.61
C SER A 82 -17.16 -3.41 -13.39
N THR A 83 -18.18 -2.60 -13.43
CA THR A 83 -18.65 -1.76 -12.32
C THR A 83 -19.94 -2.35 -11.75
N PHE A 84 -20.43 -1.85 -10.62
CA PHE A 84 -21.77 -2.20 -10.13
C PHE A 84 -22.88 -1.89 -11.16
N GLY A 85 -22.64 -0.98 -12.12
CA GLY A 85 -23.58 -0.66 -13.20
C GLY A 85 -23.71 -1.75 -14.26
N THR A 86 -22.64 -2.49 -14.53
CA THR A 86 -22.61 -3.61 -15.48
C THR A 86 -22.93 -4.96 -14.83
N LEU A 87 -23.05 -5.01 -13.50
CA LEU A 87 -23.39 -6.20 -12.75
C LEU A 87 -24.91 -6.43 -12.80
N ALA A 88 -25.34 -7.54 -13.40
CA ALA A 88 -26.74 -7.93 -13.43
C ALA A 88 -27.22 -8.34 -12.01
N MET A 89 -27.85 -7.38 -11.31
CA MET A 89 -28.42 -7.51 -9.96
C MET A 89 -29.75 -6.74 -9.89
N ASN A 90 -30.63 -7.10 -8.96
CA ASN A 90 -31.80 -6.29 -8.64
C ASN A 90 -31.37 -4.88 -8.16
N GLU A 91 -31.95 -3.86 -8.76
CA GLU A 91 -31.57 -2.45 -8.55
C GLU A 91 -31.71 -2.01 -7.09
N GLU A 92 -32.74 -2.47 -6.37
CA GLU A 92 -32.94 -2.12 -4.96
C GLU A 92 -31.78 -2.63 -4.08
N LYS A 93 -31.33 -3.87 -4.33
CA LYS A 93 -30.21 -4.47 -3.59
C LYS A 93 -28.89 -3.78 -3.93
N LYS A 94 -28.71 -3.43 -5.20
CA LYS A 94 -27.52 -2.72 -5.69
C LYS A 94 -27.41 -1.34 -5.03
N GLU A 95 -28.48 -0.57 -4.99
CA GLU A 95 -28.51 0.74 -4.33
C GLU A 95 -28.25 0.63 -2.83
N ALA A 96 -28.81 -0.37 -2.15
CA ALA A 96 -28.55 -0.61 -0.74
C ALA A 96 -27.05 -0.86 -0.46
N ILE A 97 -26.38 -1.65 -1.30
CA ILE A 97 -24.94 -1.93 -1.20
C ILE A 97 -24.13 -0.65 -1.44
N ILE A 98 -24.41 0.09 -2.52
CA ILE A 98 -23.70 1.34 -2.85
C ILE A 98 -23.86 2.37 -1.72
N HIS A 99 -25.07 2.51 -1.17
CA HIS A 99 -25.33 3.40 -0.05
C HIS A 99 -24.57 2.97 1.22
N GLY A 100 -24.53 1.67 1.51
CA GLY A 100 -23.73 1.10 2.60
C GLY A 100 -22.25 1.42 2.46
N LEU A 101 -21.68 1.23 1.27
CA LEU A 101 -20.28 1.56 0.98
C LEU A 101 -19.99 3.06 1.13
N LYS A 102 -20.86 3.94 0.61
CA LYS A 102 -20.74 5.40 0.79
C LYS A 102 -20.78 5.78 2.27
N ARG A 103 -21.67 5.16 3.06
CA ARG A 103 -21.75 5.38 4.51
C ARG A 103 -20.49 4.91 5.22
N PHE A 104 -19.93 3.76 4.83
CA PHE A 104 -18.70 3.23 5.39
C PHE A 104 -17.52 4.18 5.18
N VAL A 105 -17.35 4.70 3.96
CA VAL A 105 -16.27 5.66 3.64
C VAL A 105 -16.40 6.95 4.46
N ARG A 106 -17.63 7.47 4.62
CA ARG A 106 -17.88 8.64 5.49
C ARG A 106 -17.61 8.35 6.98
N GLY A 107 -17.76 7.10 7.39
CA GLY A 107 -17.51 6.64 8.76
C GLY A 107 -16.02 6.38 9.08
N LYS A 108 -15.08 6.75 8.20
CA LYS A 108 -13.64 6.49 8.40
C LYS A 108 -13.14 6.99 9.76
N ASP A 109 -13.63 8.13 10.24
CA ASP A 109 -13.20 8.72 11.52
C ASP A 109 -13.69 7.91 12.74
N ILE A 110 -14.77 7.14 12.59
CA ILE A 110 -15.27 6.23 13.64
C ILE A 110 -14.23 5.15 13.92
N TYR A 111 -13.56 4.63 12.88
CA TYR A 111 -12.58 3.55 13.02
C TYR A 111 -11.19 4.04 13.46
N LYS A 112 -10.83 5.30 13.16
CA LYS A 112 -9.58 5.88 13.67
C LYS A 112 -9.56 5.97 15.20
N GLY A 113 -10.73 6.19 15.81
CA GLY A 113 -10.87 6.18 17.28
C GLY A 113 -10.70 4.81 17.94
N TRP A 114 -10.63 3.73 17.16
CA TRP A 114 -10.48 2.36 17.67
C TRP A 114 -9.00 1.95 17.80
N GLU A 115 -8.05 2.79 17.36
CA GLU A 115 -6.60 2.55 17.49
C GLU A 115 -6.08 2.58 18.95
N GLY A 116 -6.95 2.82 19.94
CA GLY A 116 -6.62 2.83 21.37
C GLY A 116 -7.43 1.88 22.24
N LEU A 117 -8.26 1.01 21.67
CA LEU A 117 -8.92 -0.08 22.41
C LEU A 117 -8.16 -1.37 22.08
N ASP A 118 -7.40 -1.87 23.05
CA ASP A 118 -6.81 -3.20 23.00
C ASP A 118 -7.87 -4.19 22.49
N SER A 119 -7.64 -4.71 21.29
CA SER A 119 -8.55 -5.69 20.69
C SER A 119 -8.55 -6.93 21.59
N PRO A 120 -9.69 -7.36 22.16
CA PRO A 120 -9.72 -8.52 23.07
C PRO A 120 -9.48 -9.86 22.36
N CYS A 121 -9.28 -9.84 21.05
CA CYS A 121 -9.27 -11.02 20.19
C CYS A 121 -7.85 -11.42 19.80
N THR A 122 -6.99 -11.64 20.80
CA THR A 122 -5.84 -12.55 20.67
C THR A 122 -5.87 -13.49 21.88
N ARG A 123 -6.71 -14.52 21.80
CA ARG A 123 -6.60 -15.73 22.63
C ARG A 123 -7.07 -16.94 21.85
#